data_AF-A0AA42DKJ4-F1
#
_entry.id   AF-A0AA42DKJ4-F1
#
_cell.length_a   1.000
_cell.length_b   1.000
_cell.length_c   1.000
_cell.angle_alpha   90.00
_cell.angle_beta   90.00
_cell.angle_gamma   90.00
#
_symmetry.space_group_name_H-M   'P 1'
#
loop_
_entity.id
_entity.type
_entity.pdbx_description
1 polymer ?
#
loop_
_entity_poly.entity_id
_entity_poly.type
_entity_poly.pdbx_seq_one_letter_code
_entity_poly.pdbx_strand_id
1 'polypeptide(L)'
;MELFLDILINVFLIMMLLSLFNLIRYTIKIRKVMKTYKDNPNVKGISIVNGEVKVIENMPTTIQPVEEVPKDLVIDPICGKELLKQDAYRILKDGKEYFFCSWECREKFLAH
;
A
#
# COMPACT_ATOMS: atom_id res chain seq x y z
N MET A 1 -29.52 44.26 23.25
CA MET A 1 -29.82 42.93 22.68
C MET A 1 -29.46 42.87 21.20
N GLU A 2 -29.87 43.84 20.38
CA GLU A 2 -29.55 43.84 18.94
C GLU A 2 -28.05 43.89 18.62
N LEU A 3 -27.29 44.81 19.24
CA LEU A 3 -25.83 44.90 19.06
C LEU A 3 -25.10 43.58 19.38
N PHE A 4 -25.54 42.85 20.40
CA PHE A 4 -24.95 41.58 20.78
C PHE A 4 -25.24 40.48 19.73
N LEU A 5 -26.46 40.48 19.20
CA LEU A 5 -26.88 39.55 18.15
C LEU A 5 -26.11 39.81 16.86
N ASP A 6 -25.88 41.08 16.50
CA ASP A 6 -25.08 41.48 15.35
C ASP A 6 -23.62 41.03 15.48
N ILE A 7 -23.02 41.17 16.66
CA ILE A 7 -21.66 40.67 16.92
C ILE A 7 -21.61 39.14 16.75
N LEU A 8 -22.61 38.43 17.27
CA LEU A 8 -22.67 36.97 17.17
C LEU A 8 -22.82 36.49 15.72
N ILE A 9 -23.68 37.16 14.94
CA ILE A 9 -23.86 36.90 13.51
C ILE A 9 -22.56 37.15 12.74
N ASN A 10 -21.87 38.25 13.03
CA ASN A 10 -20.60 38.57 12.37
C ASN A 10 -19.50 37.55 12.70
N VAL A 11 -19.38 37.11 13.96
CA VAL A 11 -18.43 36.05 14.36
C VAL A 11 -18.74 34.74 13.62
N PHE A 12 -20.02 34.37 13.54
CA PHE A 12 -20.46 33.19 12.80
C PHE A 12 -20.14 33.29 11.30
N LEU A 13 -20.40 34.45 10.68
CA LEU A 13 -20.06 34.72 9.28
C LEU A 13 -18.55 34.60 9.03
N ILE A 14 -17.71 35.13 9.93
CA ILE A 14 -16.25 35.00 9.82
C ILE A 14 -15.82 33.53 9.91
N MET A 15 -16.35 32.77 10.87
CA MET A 15 -16.05 31.34 10.98
C MET A 15 -16.51 30.54 9.74
N MET A 16 -17.68 30.86 9.21
CA MET A 16 -18.21 30.27 7.98
C MET A 16 -17.29 30.57 6.78
N LEU A 17 -16.82 31.82 6.64
CA LEU A 17 -15.90 32.21 5.57
C LEU A 17 -14.54 31.50 5.68
N LEU A 18 -13.99 31.36 6.89
CA LEU A 18 -12.75 30.61 7.13
C LEU A 18 -12.92 29.13 6.79
N SER A 19 -14.06 28.52 7.16
CA SER A 19 -14.39 27.14 6.81
C SER A 19 -14.45 26.96 5.29
N LEU A 20 -15.16 27.85 4.60
CA LEU A 20 -15.28 27.81 3.14
C LEU A 20 -13.92 27.98 2.46
N PHE A 21 -13.07 28.89 2.96
CA PHE A 21 -11.72 29.09 2.44
C PHE A 21 -10.85 27.83 2.58
N ASN A 22 -10.92 27.14 3.73
CA ASN A 22 -10.23 25.86 3.92
C ASN A 22 -10.75 24.78 2.95
N LEU A 23 -12.07 24.69 2.75
CA LEU A 23 -12.67 23.77 1.79
C LEU A 23 -12.20 24.06 0.35
N ILE A 24 -12.17 25.33 -0.05
CA ILE A 24 -11.65 25.75 -1.36
C ILE A 24 -10.18 25.35 -1.51
N ARG A 25 -9.33 25.60 -0.50
CA ARG A 25 -7.93 25.16 -0.54
C ARG A 25 -7.79 23.64 -0.66
N TYR A 26 -8.58 22.89 0.09
CA TYR A 26 -8.57 21.43 0.06
C TYR A 26 -8.96 20.89 -1.32
N THR A 27 -10.03 21.42 -1.92
CA THR A 27 -10.47 21.03 -3.27
C THR A 27 -9.44 21.36 -4.35
N ILE A 28 -8.76 22.51 -4.25
CA ILE A 28 -7.65 22.87 -5.16
C ILE A 28 -6.49 21.89 -5.01
N LYS A 29 -6.12 21.53 -3.77
CA LYS A 29 -5.07 20.54 -3.50
C LYS A 29 -5.41 19.19 -4.13
N ILE A 30 -6.65 18.71 -3.96
CA ILE A 30 -7.11 17.45 -4.57
C ILE A 30 -7.03 17.52 -6.10
N ARG A 31 -7.51 18.61 -6.73
CA ARG A 31 -7.39 18.78 -8.19
C ARG A 31 -5.94 18.77 -8.66
N LYS A 32 -5.03 19.40 -7.91
CA LYS A 32 -3.60 19.41 -8.24
C LYS A 32 -3.01 18.00 -8.17
N VAL A 33 -3.31 17.26 -7.10
CA VAL A 33 -2.88 15.87 -6.93
C VAL A 33 -3.43 14.99 -8.05
N MET A 34 -4.73 15.03 -8.34
CA MET A 34 -5.33 14.26 -9.44
C MET A 34 -4.68 14.58 -10.80
N LYS A 35 -4.30 15.83 -11.05
CA LYS A 35 -3.59 16.23 -12.27
C LYS A 35 -2.15 15.69 -12.31
N THR A 36 -1.42 15.69 -11.20
CA THR A 36 -0.03 15.21 -11.12
C THR A 36 0.09 13.73 -11.45
N TYR A 37 -0.89 12.90 -11.08
CA TYR A 37 -0.85 11.46 -11.29
C TYR A 37 -1.66 10.98 -12.51
N LYS A 38 -2.25 11.89 -13.29
CA LYS A 38 -3.14 11.54 -14.43
C LYS A 38 -2.41 10.76 -15.53
N ASP A 39 -1.15 11.07 -15.79
CA ASP A 39 -0.39 10.54 -16.92
C ASP A 39 0.62 9.46 -16.50
N ASN A 40 0.57 8.97 -15.25
CA ASN A 40 1.49 7.94 -14.77
C ASN A 40 0.92 6.52 -15.05
N PRO A 41 1.45 5.78 -16.03
CA PRO A 41 0.94 4.46 -16.42
C PRO A 41 1.25 3.36 -15.40
N ASN A 42 2.09 3.62 -14.40
CA ASN A 42 2.48 2.64 -13.39
C ASN A 42 1.65 2.69 -12.10
N VAL A 43 0.65 3.57 -12.01
CA VAL A 43 -0.24 3.70 -10.84
C VAL A 43 -1.24 2.56 -10.84
N LYS A 44 -1.06 1.60 -9.92
CA LYS A 44 -1.99 0.47 -9.76
C LYS A 44 -3.16 0.81 -8.82
N GLY A 45 -2.97 1.78 -7.93
CA GLY A 45 -3.99 2.20 -6.99
C GLY A 45 -3.48 3.24 -5.99
N ILE A 46 -4.38 3.67 -5.12
CA ILE A 46 -4.12 4.67 -4.10
C ILE A 46 -4.37 4.00 -2.74
N SER A 47 -3.40 4.09 -1.83
CA SER A 47 -3.52 3.64 -0.44
C SER A 47 -3.62 4.84 0.49
N ILE A 48 -4.39 4.72 1.56
CA ILE A 48 -4.46 5.74 2.61
C ILE A 48 -3.80 5.16 3.85
N VAL A 49 -2.65 5.73 4.24
CA VAL A 49 -1.90 5.30 5.44
C VAL A 49 -1.77 6.51 6.34
N ASN A 50 -2.26 6.42 7.57
CA ASN A 50 -2.25 7.52 8.55
C ASN A 50 -2.88 8.84 8.04
N GLY A 51 -3.90 8.74 7.19
CA GLY A 51 -4.57 9.91 6.60
C GLY A 51 -3.87 10.51 5.39
N GLU A 52 -2.73 9.96 4.97
CA GLU A 52 -2.02 10.39 3.77
C GLU A 52 -2.27 9.46 2.59
N VAL A 53 -2.57 10.08 1.45
CA VAL A 53 -2.85 9.41 0.18
C VAL A 53 -1.52 9.07 -0.50
N LYS A 54 -1.13 7.79 -0.48
CA LYS A 54 0.10 7.25 -1.08
C LYS A 54 -0.23 6.46 -2.34
N VAL A 55 0.47 6.76 -3.43
CA VAL A 55 0.27 6.12 -4.74
C VAL A 55 1.11 4.85 -4.81
N ILE A 56 0.47 3.72 -5.16
CA ILE A 56 1.15 2.44 -5.36
C ILE A 56 1.60 2.41 -6.82
N GLU A 57 2.91 2.62 -7.04
CA GLU A 57 3.52 2.56 -8.36
C GLU A 57 4.23 1.21 -8.57
N ASN A 58 4.05 0.60 -9.74
CA ASN A 58 4.89 -0.51 -10.19
C ASN A 58 6.27 0.04 -10.58
N MET A 59 7.17 0.20 -9.61
CA MET A 59 8.58 0.41 -9.89
C MET A 59 9.37 -0.79 -9.34
N PRO A 60 10.33 -1.35 -10.11
CA PRO A 60 11.09 -2.51 -9.66
C PRO A 60 11.87 -2.12 -8.41
N THR A 61 11.67 -2.92 -7.36
CA THR A 61 12.42 -3.00 -6.11
C THR A 61 13.58 -2.00 -6.01
N THR A 62 13.39 -0.88 -5.32
CA THR A 62 14.51 -0.13 -4.73
C THR A 62 14.10 0.41 -3.36
N ILE A 63 14.36 -0.45 -2.37
CA ILE A 63 14.90 -0.16 -1.03
C ILE A 63 14.32 1.07 -0.30
N GLN A 64 13.35 0.84 0.58
CA GLN A 64 13.17 1.58 1.84
C GLN A 64 12.90 0.58 2.97
N PRO A 65 13.36 0.87 4.20
CA PRO A 65 13.81 -0.14 5.17
C PRO A 65 12.62 -0.93 5.70
N VAL A 66 12.55 -2.20 5.27
CA VAL A 66 11.66 -3.18 5.88
C VAL A 66 12.34 -3.59 7.18
N GLU A 67 11.67 -3.26 8.29
CA GLU A 67 11.87 -3.85 9.61
C GLU A 67 12.18 -5.36 9.42
N GLU A 68 13.39 -5.77 9.81
CA GLU A 68 13.99 -7.06 9.47
C GLU A 68 13.15 -8.24 10.01
N VAL A 69 12.14 -8.66 9.24
CA VAL A 69 11.63 -10.03 9.37
C VAL A 69 12.69 -10.93 8.75
N PRO A 70 13.24 -11.91 9.49
CA PRO A 70 14.19 -12.87 8.93
C PRO A 70 13.55 -13.51 7.70
N LYS A 71 14.15 -13.27 6.52
CA LYS A 71 13.74 -13.94 5.30
C LYS A 71 14.22 -15.38 5.39
N ASP A 72 13.36 -16.26 5.87
CA ASP A 72 13.59 -17.70 5.81
C ASP A 72 13.60 -18.11 4.33
N LEU A 73 14.80 -18.21 3.75
CA LEU A 73 15.01 -18.69 2.40
C LEU A 73 15.13 -20.22 2.41
N VAL A 74 14.45 -20.86 1.48
CA VAL A 74 14.43 -22.32 1.29
C VAL A 74 14.78 -22.64 -0.15
N ILE A 75 15.35 -23.82 -0.37
CA ILE A 75 15.81 -24.28 -1.68
C ILE A 75 14.86 -25.37 -2.19
N ASP A 76 14.38 -25.21 -3.42
CA ASP A 76 13.62 -26.24 -4.11
C ASP A 76 14.53 -27.44 -4.49
N PRO A 77 14.24 -28.67 -4.04
CA PRO A 77 15.08 -29.84 -4.31
C PRO A 77 15.01 -30.35 -5.77
N ILE A 78 14.05 -29.89 -6.57
CA ILE A 78 13.90 -30.29 -7.98
C ILE A 78 14.68 -29.37 -8.92
N CYS A 79 14.58 -28.06 -8.73
CA CYS A 79 15.21 -27.09 -9.63
C CYS A 79 16.39 -26.33 -9.00
N GLY A 80 16.61 -26.46 -7.70
CA GLY A 80 17.68 -25.75 -6.97
C GLY A 80 17.40 -24.25 -6.76
N LYS A 81 16.17 -23.79 -7.05
CA LYS A 81 15.82 -22.38 -6.93
C LYS A 81 15.62 -22.00 -5.46
N GLU A 82 16.24 -20.91 -5.06
CA GLU A 82 16.04 -20.28 -3.75
C GLU A 82 14.77 -19.42 -3.77
N LEU A 83 13.93 -19.58 -2.75
CA LEU A 83 12.70 -18.81 -2.59
C LEU A 83 12.38 -18.57 -1.11
N LEU A 84 11.50 -17.60 -0.85
CA LEU A 84 11.03 -17.35 0.50
C LEU A 84 10.10 -18.49 0.94
N LYS A 85 10.32 -19.00 2.15
CA LYS A 85 9.53 -20.08 2.75
C LYS A 85 8.03 -19.80 2.76
N GLN A 86 7.65 -18.53 2.95
CA GLN A 86 6.27 -18.07 2.96
C GLN A 86 5.57 -18.20 1.58
N ASP A 87 6.34 -18.10 0.49
CA ASP A 87 5.84 -18.13 -0.88
C ASP A 87 6.02 -19.52 -1.53
N ALA A 88 6.52 -20.49 -0.77
CA ALA A 88 6.83 -21.83 -1.25
C ALA A 88 5.65 -22.79 -1.12
N TYR A 89 5.48 -23.63 -2.14
CA TYR A 89 4.63 -24.82 -2.02
C TYR A 89 5.30 -25.80 -1.08
N ARG A 90 4.57 -26.34 -0.08
CA ARG A 90 5.15 -27.26 0.91
C ARG A 90 4.45 -28.60 0.96
N ILE A 91 5.21 -29.64 1.29
CA ILE A 91 4.68 -30.96 1.65
C ILE A 91 5.45 -31.53 2.83
N LEU A 92 4.81 -32.43 3.57
CA LEU A 92 5.45 -33.26 4.60
C LEU A 92 5.58 -34.69 4.05
N LYS A 93 6.81 -35.18 3.88
CA LYS A 93 7.12 -36.56 3.43
C LYS A 93 8.19 -37.14 4.36
N ASP A 94 7.96 -38.32 4.91
CA ASP A 94 8.88 -39.00 5.85
C ASP A 94 9.29 -38.15 7.07
N GLY A 95 8.34 -37.36 7.59
CA GLY A 95 8.57 -36.47 8.74
C GLY A 95 9.41 -35.23 8.41
N LYS A 96 9.75 -35.00 7.13
CA LYS A 96 10.50 -33.83 6.67
C LYS A 96 9.64 -32.93 5.80
N GLU A 97 9.72 -31.63 6.04
CA GLU A 97 9.11 -30.61 5.18
C GLU A 97 9.98 -30.33 3.95
N TYR A 98 9.37 -30.36 2.78
CA TYR A 98 9.99 -29.97 1.51
C TYR A 98 9.26 -28.78 0.91
N PHE A 99 10.02 -27.87 0.31
CA PHE A 99 9.53 -26.61 -0.24
C PHE A 99 9.82 -26.56 -1.75
N PHE A 100 8.89 -26.01 -2.54
CA PHE A 100 8.98 -25.97 -4.00
C PHE A 100 8.61 -24.58 -4.53
N CYS A 101 9.27 -24.17 -5.61
CA CYS A 101 9.05 -22.89 -6.26
C CYS A 101 7.77 -22.84 -7.09
N SER A 102 7.22 -24.00 -7.46
CA SER A 102 6.01 -24.10 -8.25
C SER A 102 5.27 -25.42 -7.98
N TRP A 103 4.01 -25.46 -8.43
CA TRP A 103 3.19 -26.66 -8.35
C TRP A 103 3.80 -27.83 -9.12
N GLU A 104 4.38 -27.57 -10.29
CA GLU A 104 4.98 -28.59 -11.15
C GLU A 104 6.22 -29.22 -10.52
N CYS A 105 7.04 -28.44 -9.78
CA CYS A 105 8.19 -28.99 -9.06
C CYS A 105 7.72 -29.91 -7.92
N ARG A 106 6.67 -29.52 -7.19
CA ARG A 106 6.04 -30.39 -6.19
C ARG A 106 5.53 -31.69 -6.80
N GLU A 107 4.83 -31.64 -7.93
CA GLU A 107 4.32 -32.84 -8.59
C GLU A 107 5.46 -33.77 -9.05
N LYS A 108 6.52 -33.21 -9.65
CA LYS A 108 7.71 -33.99 -10.03
C LYS A 108 8.34 -34.69 -8.84
N PHE A 109 8.38 -34.04 -7.67
CA PHE A 109 8.88 -34.63 -6.43
C PHE A 109 7.98 -35.74 -5.88
N LEU A 110 6.66 -35.66 -6.08
CA LEU A 110 5.71 -36.69 -5.67
C LEU A 110 5.66 -37.89 -6.64
N ALA A 111 5.99 -37.66 -7.91
CA ALA A 111 6.06 -38.69 -8.94
C ALA A 111 7.31 -39.59 -8.84
N HIS A 112 8.24 -39.26 -7.93
CA HIS A 112 9.41 -40.06 -7.57
C HIS A 112 9.24 -40.66 -6.17
#